data_AF-A0A0N0TID7-F1
#
_entry.id   AF-A0A0N0TID7-F1
#
_cell.length_a   1.000
_cell.length_b   1.000
_cell.length_c   1.000
_cell.angle_alpha   90.00
_cell.angle_beta   90.00
_cell.angle_gamma   90.00
#
_symmetry.space_group_name_H-M   'P 1'
#
loop_
_entity.id
_entity.type
_entity.pdbx_description
1 polymer ?
#
loop_
_entity_poly.entity_id
_entity_poly.type
_entity_poly.pdbx_seq_one_letter_code
_entity_poly.pdbx_strand_id
1 'polypeptide(L)'
;MRHGVLPRTLHVDKPSSHVDWDAGAVELLTEAREWPVVEGRPRRAGVSAFGVSGTNAHVIVEQAPAEDVPDAGPARFGLPVVPWVLSGKSGQAVRDQAARLVTHLEAHPDLP
;
A
#
# COMPACT_ATOMS: atom_id res chain seq x y z
N MET A 1 -1.60 3.97 3.27
CA MET A 1 -2.47 5.00 2.65
C MET A 1 -3.61 4.36 1.87
N ARG A 2 -3.32 3.44 0.92
CA ARG A 2 -4.34 2.69 0.19
C ARG A 2 -5.36 1.97 1.08
N HIS A 3 -4.89 1.26 2.11
CA HIS A 3 -5.77 0.55 3.05
C HIS A 3 -6.47 1.44 4.09
N GLY A 4 -6.22 2.75 4.09
CA GLY A 4 -6.85 3.66 5.06
C GLY A 4 -6.54 3.36 6.53
N VAL A 5 -5.46 2.66 6.85
CA VAL A 5 -5.08 2.28 8.21
C VAL A 5 -3.70 2.84 8.57
N LEU A 6 -3.56 3.30 9.80
CA LEU A 6 -2.30 3.56 10.48
C LEU A 6 -1.88 2.26 11.21
N PRO A 7 -0.80 1.58 10.77
CA PRO A 7 -0.42 0.29 11.33
C PRO A 7 0.27 0.42 12.69
N ARG A 8 0.02 -0.53 13.60
CA ARG A 8 0.68 -0.61 14.90
C ARG A 8 2.22 -0.69 14.75
N THR A 9 2.93 0.01 15.63
CA THR A 9 4.36 -0.21 15.87
C THR A 9 4.56 -1.39 16.83
N LEU A 10 5.32 -2.40 16.40
CA LEU A 10 5.60 -3.60 17.19
C LEU A 10 6.76 -3.39 18.19
N HIS A 11 6.84 -4.26 19.21
CA HIS A 11 7.90 -4.26 20.23
C HIS A 11 8.01 -2.96 21.04
N VAL A 12 6.87 -2.28 21.24
CA VAL A 12 6.75 -1.11 22.09
C VAL A 12 5.94 -1.49 23.33
N ASP A 13 6.59 -1.53 24.49
CA ASP A 13 5.92 -1.72 25.78
C ASP A 13 5.51 -0.36 26.41
N LYS A 14 6.42 0.62 26.34
CA LYS A 14 6.20 2.00 26.80
C LYS A 14 7.01 3.00 25.96
N PRO A 15 6.54 4.25 25.80
CA PRO A 15 7.34 5.30 25.15
C PRO A 15 8.68 5.51 25.85
N SER A 16 9.71 5.91 25.09
CA SER A 16 11.04 6.22 25.65
C SER A 16 10.96 7.42 26.59
N SER A 17 11.59 7.32 27.77
CA SER A 17 11.71 8.42 28.73
C SER A 17 12.70 9.51 28.31
N HIS A 18 13.46 9.29 27.23
CA HIS A 18 14.42 10.25 26.69
C HIS A 18 13.79 11.21 25.68
N VAL A 19 12.50 11.07 25.41
CA VAL A 19 11.73 11.92 24.51
C VAL A 19 10.66 12.60 25.35
N ASP A 20 10.60 13.93 25.26
CA ASP A 20 9.46 14.69 25.76
C ASP A 20 8.33 14.60 24.72
N TRP A 21 7.36 13.75 25.01
CA TRP A 21 6.23 13.50 24.09
C TRP A 21 5.17 14.60 24.15
N ASP A 22 5.09 15.34 25.26
CA ASP A 22 4.09 16.40 25.45
C ASP A 22 4.49 17.70 24.73
N ALA A 23 5.80 17.92 24.52
CA ALA A 23 6.31 19.08 23.79
C ALA A 23 6.10 18.99 22.26
N GLY A 24 5.73 17.82 21.72
CA GLY A 24 5.68 17.54 20.29
C GLY A 24 4.28 17.46 19.69
N ALA A 25 4.19 17.53 18.36
CA ALA A 25 2.98 17.24 17.60
C ALA A 25 2.89 15.76 17.16
N VAL A 26 3.61 14.87 17.86
CA VAL A 26 3.74 13.45 17.49
C VAL A 26 3.32 12.55 18.64
N GLU A 27 2.69 11.44 18.29
CA GLU A 27 2.22 10.41 19.22
C GLU A 27 2.77 9.05 18.77
N LEU A 28 3.17 8.21 19.73
CA LEU A 28 3.60 6.84 19.43
C LEU A 28 2.40 5.93 19.16
N LEU A 29 2.37 5.32 17.98
CA LEU A 29 1.25 4.47 17.55
C LEU A 29 1.41 3.03 18.03
N THR A 30 0.83 2.73 19.20
CA THR A 30 0.88 1.40 19.85
C THR A 30 -0.22 0.44 19.39
N GLU A 31 -1.24 0.92 18.69
CA GLU A 31 -2.34 0.12 18.15
C GLU A 31 -2.64 0.51 16.69
N ALA A 32 -3.16 -0.44 15.92
CA ALA A 32 -3.60 -0.15 14.56
C ALA A 32 -4.93 0.59 14.63
N ARG A 33 -5.06 1.71 13.90
CA ARG A 33 -6.30 2.49 13.85
C ARG A 33 -6.60 2.97 12.44
N GLU A 34 -7.86 3.29 12.19
CA GLU A 34 -8.23 3.92 10.93
C GLU A 34 -7.46 5.23 10.74
N TRP A 35 -7.00 5.48 9.53
CA TRP A 35 -6.42 6.75 9.12
C TRP A 35 -7.56 7.66 8.65
N PRO A 36 -7.94 8.70 9.43
CA PRO A 36 -9.11 9.51 9.11
C PRO A 36 -9.04 10.12 7.70
N VAL A 37 -10.20 10.14 7.04
CA VAL A 37 -10.40 10.92 5.82
C VAL A 37 -10.86 12.32 6.23
N VAL A 38 -10.21 13.35 5.71
CA VAL A 38 -10.62 14.74 5.89
C VAL A 38 -10.90 15.32 4.51
N GLU A 39 -12.09 15.87 4.33
CA GLU A 39 -12.51 16.43 3.05
C GLU A 39 -11.52 17.49 2.55
N GLY A 40 -11.17 17.42 1.26
CA GLY A 40 -10.20 18.31 0.63
C GLY A 40 -8.75 18.13 1.10
N ARG A 41 -8.43 17.12 1.92
CA ARG A 41 -7.08 16.89 2.45
C ARG A 41 -6.63 15.45 2.21
N PRO A 42 -5.71 15.21 1.24
CA PRO A 42 -5.15 13.88 1.07
C PRO A 42 -4.33 13.51 2.31
N ARG A 43 -4.35 12.22 2.66
CA ARG A 43 -3.44 11.70 3.69
C ARG A 43 -2.00 11.99 3.26
N ARG A 44 -1.12 12.29 4.22
CA ARG A 44 0.32 12.51 3.99
C ARG A 44 1.14 11.80 5.05
N ALA A 45 2.24 11.17 4.64
CA ALA A 45 3.19 10.48 5.52
C ALA A 45 4.59 11.05 5.32
N GLY A 46 5.34 11.22 6.41
CA GLY A 46 6.78 11.43 6.35
C GLY A 46 7.52 10.10 6.50
N VAL A 47 8.54 9.88 5.68
CA VAL A 47 9.46 8.74 5.78
C VAL A 47 10.86 9.29 5.93
N SER A 48 11.52 8.98 7.04
CA SER A 48 12.89 9.39 7.33
C SER A 48 13.82 8.18 7.38
N ALA A 49 15.02 8.33 6.83
CA ALA A 49 16.10 7.36 6.93
C ALA A 49 17.41 8.07 7.33
N PHE A 50 18.10 7.52 8.32
CA PHE A 50 19.35 8.06 8.87
C PHE A 50 20.44 6.98 8.76
N GLY A 51 21.42 7.20 7.88
CA GLY A 51 22.51 6.25 7.64
C GLY A 51 23.64 6.41 8.65
N VAL A 52 24.31 5.30 8.98
CA VAL A 52 25.47 5.29 9.90
C VAL A 52 26.63 6.18 9.43
N SER A 53 26.75 6.41 8.12
CA SER A 53 27.73 7.34 7.53
C SER A 53 27.42 8.82 7.79
N GLY A 54 26.25 9.14 8.34
CA GLY A 54 25.73 10.50 8.47
C GLY A 54 24.89 10.98 7.28
N THR A 55 24.69 10.16 6.25
CA THR A 55 23.80 10.50 5.13
C THR A 55 22.34 10.31 5.54
N ASN A 56 21.55 11.37 5.40
CA ASN A 56 20.13 11.39 5.76
C ASN A 56 19.26 11.55 4.51
N ALA A 57 18.09 10.94 4.52
CA ALA A 57 17.07 11.11 3.50
C ALA A 57 15.69 11.27 4.16
N HIS A 58 14.86 12.12 3.55
CA HIS A 58 13.49 12.34 3.99
C HIS A 58 12.57 12.50 2.78
N VAL A 59 11.42 11.83 2.82
CA VAL A 59 10.41 11.89 1.77
C VAL A 59 9.05 12.13 2.39
N ILE A 60 8.27 13.01 1.75
CA ILE A 60 6.84 13.17 2.01
C ILE A 60 6.07 12.40 0.94
N VAL A 61 5.23 11.47 1.37
CA VAL A 61 4.35 10.68 0.50
C VAL A 61 2.93 11.17 0.68
N GLU A 62 2.28 11.55 -0.42
CA GLU A 62 0.88 11.94 -0.45
C GLU A 62 0.01 10.82 -1.05
N GLN A 63 -1.22 10.70 -0.55
CA GLN A 63 -2.21 9.80 -1.14
C GLN A 63 -2.48 10.23 -2.58
N ALA A 64 -2.39 9.28 -3.53
CA ALA A 64 -2.80 9.53 -4.90
C ALA A 64 -4.28 9.96 -4.96
N PRO A 65 -4.67 10.82 -5.93
CA PRO A 65 -6.08 11.12 -6.17
C PRO A 65 -6.91 9.84 -6.31
N ALA A 66 -8.19 9.89 -5.94
CA ALA A 66 -9.09 8.81 -6.29
C ALA A 66 -9.09 8.67 -7.81
N GLU A 67 -8.74 7.48 -8.31
CA GLU A 67 -8.98 7.17 -9.72
C GLU A 67 -10.48 6.98 -9.87
N ASP A 68 -11.13 7.85 -10.65
CA ASP A 68 -12.41 7.54 -11.24
C ASP A 68 -12.16 6.34 -12.14
N VAL A 69 -12.41 5.12 -11.64
CA VAL A 69 -12.45 3.94 -12.50
C VAL A 69 -13.54 4.26 -13.52
N PRO A 70 -13.19 4.46 -14.81
CA PRO A 70 -14.21 4.71 -15.81
C PRO A 70 -15.17 3.54 -15.73
N ASP A 71 -16.47 3.84 -15.55
CA ASP A 71 -17.49 2.81 -15.68
C ASP A 71 -17.19 2.09 -16.98
N ALA A 72 -16.83 0.81 -16.88
CA ALA A 72 -16.46 0.00 -18.01
C ALA A 72 -17.76 -0.22 -18.78
N GLY A 73 -18.13 0.78 -19.58
CA GLY A 73 -19.34 0.77 -20.38
C GLY A 73 -19.40 -0.54 -21.16
N PRO A 74 -20.61 -0.97 -21.58
CA PRO A 74 -20.85 -2.30 -22.11
C PRO A 74 -19.76 -2.68 -23.10
N ALA A 75 -19.07 -3.79 -22.81
CA ALA A 75 -17.89 -4.24 -23.55
C ALA A 75 -18.19 -4.16 -25.05
N ARG A 76 -17.56 -3.20 -25.74
CA ARG A 76 -17.89 -2.89 -27.14
C ARG A 76 -17.68 -4.08 -28.07
N PHE A 77 -16.88 -5.06 -27.64
CA PHE A 77 -16.69 -6.37 -28.26
C PHE A 77 -16.37 -7.43 -27.19
N GLY A 78 -17.37 -7.98 -26.51
CA GLY A 78 -17.18 -9.08 -25.57
C GLY A 78 -16.97 -10.41 -26.30
N LEU A 79 -15.72 -10.83 -26.49
CA LEU A 79 -15.47 -12.25 -26.76
C LEU A 79 -15.92 -13.04 -25.51
N PRO A 80 -16.59 -14.20 -25.67
CA PRO A 80 -17.06 -14.99 -24.53
C PRO A 80 -15.92 -15.48 -23.63
N VAL A 81 -14.69 -15.48 -24.15
CA VAL A 81 -13.45 -15.83 -23.44
C VAL A 81 -12.35 -14.87 -23.87
N VAL A 82 -11.63 -14.30 -22.90
CA VAL A 82 -10.41 -13.50 -23.14
C VAL A 82 -9.21 -14.33 -22.68
N PRO A 83 -8.22 -14.62 -23.55
CA PRO A 83 -7.05 -15.39 -23.15
C PRO A 83 -6.11 -14.56 -22.29
N TRP A 84 -5.57 -15.17 -21.23
CA TRP A 84 -4.59 -14.53 -20.37
C TRP A 84 -3.19 -14.87 -20.87
N VAL A 85 -2.53 -13.87 -21.44
CA VAL A 85 -1.21 -14.05 -22.03
C VAL A 85 -0.15 -13.92 -20.94
N LEU A 86 0.61 -14.99 -20.73
CA LEU A 86 1.71 -15.04 -19.76
C LEU A 86 3.05 -15.15 -20.49
N SER A 87 4.08 -14.54 -19.92
CA SER A 87 5.44 -14.59 -20.45
C SER A 87 6.49 -14.75 -19.35
N GLY A 88 7.64 -15.29 -19.70
CA GLY A 88 8.75 -15.53 -18.80
C GLY A 88 10.02 -15.85 -19.58
N LYS A 89 11.19 -15.55 -18.99
CA LYS A 89 12.50 -15.77 -19.64
C LYS A 89 12.85 -17.25 -19.86
N SER A 90 12.07 -18.17 -19.28
CA SER A 90 12.21 -19.62 -19.42
C SER A 90 10.84 -20.29 -19.26
N GLY A 91 10.73 -21.57 -19.64
CA GLY A 91 9.52 -22.34 -19.42
C GLY A 91 9.13 -22.46 -17.94
N GLN A 92 10.11 -22.46 -17.02
CA GLN A 92 9.82 -22.44 -15.58
C GLN A 92 9.24 -21.09 -15.15
N ALA A 93 9.80 -19.97 -15.63
CA ALA A 93 9.30 -18.64 -15.29
C ALA A 93 7.84 -18.42 -15.73
N VAL A 94 7.42 -18.99 -16.86
CA VAL A 94 6.01 -18.96 -17.30
C VAL A 94 5.12 -19.74 -16.33
N ARG A 95 5.53 -20.92 -15.88
CA ARG A 95 4.80 -21.71 -14.87
C ARG A 95 4.67 -20.96 -13.55
N ASP A 96 5.74 -20.30 -13.11
CA ASP A 96 5.72 -19.51 -11.88
C ASP A 96 4.80 -18.27 -12.00
N GLN A 97 4.71 -17.64 -13.19
CA GLN A 97 3.72 -16.59 -13.43
C GLN A 97 2.29 -17.11 -13.38
N ALA A 98 2.03 -18.28 -13.98
CA ALA A 98 0.71 -18.90 -13.93
C ALA A 98 0.30 -19.24 -12.48
N ALA A 99 1.21 -19.77 -11.67
CA ALA A 99 0.94 -20.03 -10.26
C ALA A 99 0.64 -18.75 -9.46
N ARG A 100 1.42 -17.68 -9.65
CA ARG A 100 1.17 -16.37 -9.02
C ARG A 100 -0.19 -15.80 -9.39
N LEU A 101 -0.57 -15.96 -10.65
CA LEU A 101 -1.85 -15.50 -11.17
C LEU A 101 -3.00 -16.23 -10.49
N VAL A 102 -2.95 -17.57 -10.45
CA VAL A 102 -3.97 -18.39 -9.77
C VAL A 102 -4.11 -17.96 -8.31
N THR A 103 -3.01 -17.88 -7.58
CA THR A 103 -3.03 -17.43 -6.17
C THR A 103 -3.62 -16.02 -6.01
N HIS A 104 -3.34 -15.12 -6.95
CA HIS A 104 -3.89 -13.76 -6.91
C HIS A 104 -5.41 -13.74 -7.06
N LEU A 105 -5.95 -14.50 -8.02
CA LEU A 105 -7.39 -14.57 -8.28
C LEU A 105 -8.14 -15.31 -7.17
N GLU A 106 -7.55 -16.36 -6.63
CA GLU A 106 -8.11 -17.06 -5.46
C GLU A 106 -8.23 -16.11 -4.25
N ALA A 107 -7.25 -15.21 -4.07
CA ALA A 107 -7.28 -14.22 -3.00
C ALA A 107 -8.20 -13.01 -3.28
N HIS A 108 -8.58 -12.77 -4.55
CA HIS A 108 -9.37 -11.62 -4.97
C HIS A 108 -10.45 -12.05 -5.98
N PRO A 109 -11.49 -12.79 -5.53
CA PRO A 109 -12.49 -13.40 -6.42
C PRO A 109 -13.37 -12.38 -7.15
N ASP A 110 -13.36 -11.11 -6.71
CA ASP A 110 -14.09 -10.01 -7.34
C ASP A 110 -13.34 -9.43 -8.55
N LEU A 111 -12.09 -9.84 -8.77
CA LEU A 111 -11.35 -9.52 -10.00
C LEU A 111 -11.77 -10.48 -11.12
N PRO A 112 -11.87 -9.99 -12.37
CA PRO A 112 -12.21 -10.80 -13.53
C PRO A 112 -11.17 -11.87 -13.86
#